data_AF-A0A0S1SDR9-F1
#
_entry.id   AF-A0A0S1SDR9-F1
#
_cell.length_a   1.000
_cell.length_b   1.000
_cell.length_c   1.000
_cell.angle_alpha   90.00
_cell.angle_beta   90.00
_cell.angle_gamma   90.00
#
_symmetry.space_group_name_H-M   'P 1'
#
loop_
_entity.id
_entity.type
_entity.pdbx_description
1 polymer ?
#
loop_
_entity_poly.entity_id
_entity_poly.type
_entity_poly.pdbx_seq_one_letter_code
_entity_poly.pdbx_strand_id
1 'polypeptide(L)'
;MTNKLNIYEKLFFYLFTSTTRTNKSIPKWSTTIFLATVTALYLLAFGIFSPFDMKILGRNGFMLFMGTSIAIHWLYFLKDNRILKKFERTKPRTQMIGKILTGLYTFGGFATLFYSLGIDWIYTLFLGMLFGVLEFSAKWLGTDPIKFE
;
A
#
# COMPACT_ATOMS: atom_id res chain seq x y z
N MET A 1 -4.81 14.54 -24.52
CA MET A 1 -3.77 13.50 -24.32
C MET A 1 -4.22 12.53 -23.24
N THR A 2 -4.58 11.31 -23.63
CA THR A 2 -4.81 10.18 -22.72
C THR A 2 -3.47 9.82 -22.09
N ASN A 3 -3.19 10.33 -20.89
CA ASN A 3 -1.96 9.99 -20.17
C ASN A 3 -2.03 8.51 -19.80
N LYS A 4 -1.37 7.67 -20.61
CA LYS A 4 -1.30 6.24 -20.40
C LYS A 4 -0.49 6.00 -19.12
N LEU A 5 -1.13 5.42 -18.10
CA LEU A 5 -0.45 5.04 -16.86
C LEU A 5 0.62 3.99 -17.17
N ASN A 6 1.82 4.15 -16.63
CA ASN A 6 2.86 3.11 -16.69
C ASN A 6 2.49 1.92 -15.78
N ILE A 7 3.22 0.80 -15.85
CA ILE A 7 2.86 -0.43 -15.09
C ILE A 7 2.78 -0.17 -13.58
N TYR A 8 3.75 0.57 -13.05
CA TYR A 8 3.80 0.93 -11.63
C TYR A 8 2.63 1.85 -11.23
N GLU A 9 2.39 2.91 -12.01
CA GLU A 9 1.25 3.83 -11.83
C GLU A 9 -0.09 3.10 -11.95
N LYS A 10 -0.22 2.09 -12.82
CA LYS A 10 -1.43 1.26 -12.94
C LYS A 10 -1.64 0.43 -11.68
N LEU A 11 -0.60 -0.24 -11.21
CA LEU A 11 -0.65 -1.08 -10.02
C LEU A 11 -1.05 -0.24 -8.81
N PHE A 12 -0.40 0.92 -8.64
CA PHE A 12 -0.77 1.90 -7.63
C PHE A 12 -2.18 2.45 -7.83
N PHE A 13 -2.61 2.75 -9.06
CA PHE A 13 -3.98 3.21 -9.35
C PHE A 13 -5.03 2.20 -8.92
N TYR A 14 -4.80 0.89 -9.15
CA TYR A 14 -5.72 -0.15 -8.70
C TYR A 14 -5.80 -0.24 -7.18
N LEU A 15 -4.65 -0.21 -6.51
CA LEU A 15 -4.58 -0.19 -5.05
C LEU A 15 -5.29 1.06 -4.49
N PHE A 16 -4.90 2.23 -5.00
CA PHE A 16 -5.45 3.53 -4.62
C PHE A 16 -6.96 3.59 -4.79
N THR A 17 -7.47 3.26 -5.99
CA THR A 17 -8.91 3.27 -6.24
C THR A 17 -9.65 2.20 -5.44
N SER A 18 -9.03 1.06 -5.14
CA SER A 18 -9.63 0.06 -4.26
C SER A 18 -9.70 0.53 -2.80
N THR A 19 -8.76 1.35 -2.34
CA THR A 19 -8.67 1.82 -0.96
C THR A 19 -9.48 3.11 -0.74
N THR A 20 -9.51 4.04 -1.71
CA THR A 20 -10.28 5.30 -1.59
C THR A 20 -11.77 5.14 -1.83
N ARG A 21 -12.20 4.10 -2.59
CA ARG A 21 -13.60 3.96 -3.01
C ARG A 21 -14.55 3.64 -1.86
N THR A 22 -14.05 3.02 -0.80
CA THR A 22 -14.83 2.67 0.40
C THR A 22 -15.06 3.83 1.36
N ASN A 23 -14.32 4.95 1.24
CA ASN A 23 -14.48 6.05 2.20
C ASN A 23 -14.10 7.41 1.61
N LYS A 24 -15.10 8.17 1.14
CA LYS A 24 -14.90 9.55 0.63
C LYS A 24 -14.35 10.52 1.68
N SER A 25 -14.49 10.19 2.97
CA SER A 25 -13.98 11.01 4.07
C SER A 25 -12.46 10.88 4.26
N ILE A 26 -11.82 9.84 3.72
CA ILE A 26 -10.38 9.66 3.84
C ILE A 26 -9.69 10.56 2.81
N PRO A 27 -8.82 11.50 3.26
CA PRO A 27 -8.07 12.33 2.34
C PRO A 27 -7.15 11.49 1.45
N LYS A 28 -7.05 11.84 0.16
CA LYS A 28 -6.21 11.12 -0.83
C LYS A 28 -4.75 10.98 -0.37
N TRP A 29 -4.22 12.00 0.31
CA TRP A 29 -2.86 12.00 0.83
C TRP A 29 -2.63 10.89 1.87
N SER A 30 -3.65 10.57 2.69
CA SER A 30 -3.58 9.49 3.69
C SER A 30 -3.49 8.13 3.02
N THR A 31 -4.30 7.88 1.99
CA THR A 31 -4.19 6.66 1.18
C THR A 31 -2.83 6.54 0.50
N THR A 32 -2.27 7.65 0.02
CA THR A 32 -0.92 7.66 -0.56
C THR A 32 0.16 7.31 0.48
N ILE A 33 0.09 7.85 1.69
CA ILE A 33 1.02 7.50 2.79
C ILE A 33 0.90 6.02 3.15
N PHE A 34 -0.32 5.51 3.27
CA PHE A 34 -0.57 4.11 3.57
C PHE A 34 0.08 3.20 2.53
N LEU A 35 -0.18 3.45 1.24
CA LEU A 35 0.41 2.66 0.16
C LEU A 35 1.94 2.78 0.12
N ALA A 36 2.50 3.98 0.31
CA ALA A 36 3.95 4.18 0.39
C ALA A 36 4.58 3.40 1.55
N THR A 37 3.90 3.34 2.70
CA THR A 37 4.33 2.57 3.87
C THR A 37 4.33 1.07 3.56
N VAL A 38 3.24 0.56 2.97
CA VAL A 38 3.17 -0.86 2.56
C VAL A 38 4.25 -1.18 1.52
N THR A 39 4.53 -0.28 0.57
CA THR A 39 5.62 -0.47 -0.40
C THR A 39 6.99 -0.53 0.29
N ALA A 40 7.24 0.32 1.28
CA ALA A 40 8.50 0.27 2.04
C ALA A 40 8.64 -1.06 2.81
N LEU A 41 7.55 -1.59 3.38
CA LEU A 41 7.55 -2.91 4.01
C LEU A 41 7.89 -4.03 3.00
N TYR A 42 7.41 -3.95 1.76
CA TYR A 42 7.83 -4.90 0.72
C TYR A 42 9.31 -4.78 0.34
N LEU A 43 9.86 -3.56 0.31
CA LEU A 43 11.29 -3.36 0.11
C LEU A 43 12.11 -3.97 1.26
N LEU A 44 11.60 -3.91 2.49
CA LEU A 44 12.19 -4.64 3.61
C LEU A 44 12.11 -6.14 3.44
N ALA A 45 10.96 -6.67 3.02
CA ALA A 45 10.80 -8.09 2.76
C ALA A 45 11.90 -8.54 1.79
N PHE A 46 12.05 -7.80 0.69
CA PHE A 46 13.07 -8.08 -0.30
C PHE A 46 14.47 -8.02 0.31
N GLY A 47 14.78 -7.01 1.12
CA GLY A 47 16.07 -6.93 1.80
C GLY A 47 16.35 -8.07 2.77
N ILE A 48 15.33 -8.55 3.51
CA ILE A 48 15.45 -9.64 4.49
C ILE A 48 15.66 -10.99 3.80
N PHE A 49 14.93 -11.24 2.71
CA PHE A 49 15.02 -12.49 1.94
C PHE A 49 16.12 -12.48 0.87
N SER A 50 16.66 -11.31 0.56
CA SER A 50 17.79 -11.16 -0.35
C SER A 50 19.07 -11.63 0.35
N PRO A 51 20.02 -12.23 -0.39
CA PRO A 51 21.33 -12.60 0.15
C PRO A 51 22.20 -11.40 0.58
N PHE A 52 21.69 -10.17 0.46
CA PHE A 52 22.38 -8.97 0.93
C PHE A 52 22.46 -8.95 2.46
N ASP A 53 23.67 -8.84 3.00
CA ASP A 53 23.89 -8.72 4.43
C ASP A 53 23.47 -7.33 4.94
N MET A 54 22.17 -7.18 5.22
CA MET A 54 21.60 -5.95 5.77
C MET A 54 22.14 -5.61 7.16
N LYS A 55 22.89 -6.50 7.83
CA LYS A 55 23.56 -6.20 9.10
C LYS A 55 24.59 -5.07 8.97
N ILE A 56 25.15 -4.88 7.77
CA ILE A 56 26.12 -3.82 7.47
C ILE A 56 25.52 -2.41 7.65
N LEU A 57 24.20 -2.24 7.42
CA LEU A 57 23.52 -0.93 7.54
C LEU A 57 23.38 -0.46 8.99
N GLY A 58 23.41 -1.36 9.97
CA GLY A 58 23.10 -1.05 11.37
C GLY A 58 21.67 -0.52 11.58
N ARG A 59 21.25 -0.38 12.85
CA ARG A 59 19.88 0.04 13.21
C ARG A 59 19.52 1.42 12.65
N ASN A 60 20.44 2.38 12.74
CA ASN A 60 20.20 3.76 12.29
C ASN A 60 20.16 3.86 10.76
N GLY A 61 21.04 3.16 10.04
CA GLY A 61 21.03 3.12 8.58
C GLY A 61 19.76 2.46 8.05
N PHE A 62 19.28 1.42 8.72
CA PHE A 62 18.00 0.78 8.41
C PHE A 62 16.79 1.71 8.58
N MET A 63 16.71 2.43 9.70
CA MET A 63 15.64 3.41 9.93
C MET A 63 15.67 4.54 8.90
N LEU A 64 16.87 5.03 8.56
CA LEU A 64 17.07 6.06 7.55
C LEU A 64 16.64 5.57 6.16
N PHE A 65 17.02 4.35 5.79
CA PHE A 65 16.60 3.72 4.53
C PHE A 65 15.08 3.66 4.44
N MET A 66 14.41 3.17 5.50
CA MET A 66 12.96 3.08 5.55
C MET A 66 12.27 4.42 5.45
N GLY A 67 12.69 5.40 6.24
CA GLY A 67 12.14 6.75 6.20
C GLY A 67 12.32 7.39 4.82
N THR A 68 13.49 7.20 4.21
CA THR A 68 13.81 7.73 2.88
C THR A 68 12.98 7.06 1.79
N SER A 69 12.80 5.73 1.84
CA SER A 69 11.96 5.00 0.88
C SER A 69 10.50 5.45 0.94
N ILE A 70 9.95 5.61 2.16
CA ILE A 70 8.59 6.13 2.37
C ILE A 70 8.50 7.57 1.84
N ALA A 71 9.45 8.43 2.18
CA ALA A 71 9.45 9.83 1.76
C ALA A 71 9.54 9.98 0.24
N ILE A 72 10.42 9.22 -0.43
CA ILE A 72 10.56 9.23 -1.89
C ILE A 72 9.25 8.77 -2.56
N HIS A 73 8.67 7.67 -2.08
CA HIS A 73 7.39 7.17 -2.61
C HIS A 73 6.27 8.19 -2.40
N TRP A 74 6.15 8.74 -1.20
CA TRP A 74 5.17 9.74 -0.85
C TRP A 74 5.29 11.00 -1.73
N LEU A 75 6.50 11.54 -1.85
CA LEU A 75 6.80 12.69 -2.71
C LEU A 75 6.51 12.38 -4.18
N TYR A 76 6.86 11.19 -4.70
CA TYR A 76 6.58 10.82 -6.08
C TYR A 76 5.08 10.95 -6.44
N PHE A 77 4.20 10.54 -5.53
CA PHE A 77 2.76 10.55 -5.75
C PHE A 77 2.09 11.91 -5.46
N LEU A 78 2.61 12.67 -4.49
CA LEU A 78 2.02 13.96 -4.10
C LEU A 78 2.66 15.17 -4.76
N LYS A 79 3.87 15.07 -5.32
CA LYS A 79 4.54 16.18 -6.00
C LYS A 79 3.60 16.74 -7.08
N ASP A 80 3.21 17.99 -6.87
CA ASP A 80 2.28 18.77 -7.71
C ASP A 80 0.89 18.15 -7.90
N ASN A 81 0.51 17.18 -7.05
CA ASN A 81 -0.66 16.32 -7.22
C ASN A 81 -0.72 15.65 -8.61
N ARG A 82 0.40 15.51 -9.31
CA ARG A 82 0.43 15.15 -10.74
C ARG A 82 -0.18 13.77 -10.97
N ILE A 83 0.18 12.79 -10.14
CA ILE A 83 -0.32 11.42 -10.26
C ILE A 83 -1.79 11.33 -9.82
N LEU A 84 -2.16 12.00 -8.74
CA LEU A 84 -3.56 12.07 -8.28
C LEU A 84 -4.49 12.70 -9.33
N LYS A 85 -4.04 13.76 -10.01
CA LYS A 85 -4.77 14.37 -11.14
C LYS A 85 -4.89 13.42 -12.33
N LYS A 86 -3.89 12.57 -12.61
CA LYS A 86 -4.01 11.50 -13.63
C LYS A 86 -5.06 10.47 -13.21
N PHE A 87 -5.15 10.13 -11.93
CA PHE A 87 -6.12 9.17 -11.41
C PHE A 87 -7.56 9.68 -11.46
N GLU A 88 -7.80 10.95 -11.14
CA GLU A 88 -9.13 11.58 -11.26
C GLU A 88 -9.67 11.54 -12.69
N ARG A 89 -8.78 11.67 -13.69
CA ARG A 89 -9.14 11.61 -15.11
C ARG A 89 -9.35 10.19 -15.62
N THR A 90 -9.00 9.18 -14.83
CA THR A 90 -9.11 7.76 -15.20
C THR A 90 -10.35 7.17 -14.53
N LYS A 91 -11.33 6.69 -15.31
CA LYS A 91 -12.56 6.10 -14.73
C LYS A 91 -12.19 4.88 -13.87
N PRO A 92 -12.54 4.87 -12.57
CA PRO A 92 -12.21 3.77 -11.69
C PRO A 92 -13.07 2.55 -12.05
N ARG A 93 -12.51 1.59 -12.77
CA ARG A 93 -13.09 0.25 -12.91
C ARG A 93 -12.26 -0.72 -12.06
N THR A 94 -12.52 -0.71 -10.75
CA THR A 94 -11.97 -1.73 -9.86
C THR A 94 -12.64 -3.07 -10.16
N GLN A 95 -11.93 -3.92 -10.89
CA GLN A 95 -12.32 -5.31 -11.13
C GLN A 95 -12.04 -6.16 -9.88
N MET A 96 -12.71 -7.30 -9.75
CA MET A 96 -12.53 -8.23 -8.62
C MET A 96 -11.04 -8.61 -8.43
N ILE A 97 -10.31 -8.74 -9.54
CA ILE A 97 -8.85 -8.95 -9.55
C ILE A 97 -8.11 -7.85 -8.78
N GLY A 98 -8.48 -6.58 -8.95
CA GLY A 98 -7.86 -5.47 -8.23
C GLY A 98 -8.11 -5.51 -6.72
N LYS A 99 -9.30 -5.96 -6.29
CA LYS A 99 -9.61 -6.17 -4.86
C LYS A 99 -8.76 -7.28 -4.26
N ILE A 100 -8.63 -8.40 -4.97
CA ILE A 100 -7.79 -9.55 -4.57
C ILE A 100 -6.32 -9.12 -4.48
N LEU A 101 -5.80 -8.45 -5.50
CA LEU A 101 -4.44 -7.93 -5.51
C LEU A 101 -4.19 -6.96 -4.36
N THR A 102 -5.15 -6.11 -4.02
CA THR A 102 -5.02 -5.20 -2.88
C THR A 102 -4.96 -5.98 -1.56
N GLY A 103 -5.84 -6.97 -1.38
CA GLY A 103 -5.81 -7.81 -0.17
C GLY A 103 -4.50 -8.59 -0.01
N LEU A 104 -3.99 -9.17 -1.10
CA LEU A 104 -2.68 -9.85 -1.10
C LEU A 104 -1.53 -8.87 -0.80
N TYR A 105 -1.61 -7.66 -1.35
CA TYR A 105 -0.61 -6.62 -1.13
C TYR A 105 -0.58 -6.19 0.34
N THR A 106 -1.74 -5.89 0.92
CA THR A 106 -1.83 -5.49 2.33
C THR A 106 -1.44 -6.64 3.26
N PHE A 107 -1.90 -7.86 2.98
CA PHE A 107 -1.53 -9.07 3.72
C PHE A 107 -0.01 -9.27 3.74
N GLY A 108 0.64 -9.27 2.57
CA GLY A 108 2.08 -9.50 2.48
C GLY A 108 2.90 -8.40 3.15
N GLY A 109 2.45 -7.14 3.05
CA GLY A 109 3.09 -6.02 3.76
C GLY A 109 3.04 -6.16 5.27
N PHE A 110 1.87 -6.45 5.84
CA PHE A 110 1.72 -6.64 7.29
C PHE A 110 2.39 -7.92 7.79
N ALA A 111 2.31 -9.03 7.06
CA ALA A 111 3.02 -10.25 7.39
C ALA A 111 4.54 -9.99 7.45
N THR A 112 5.07 -9.24 6.49
CA THR A 112 6.49 -8.85 6.53
C THR A 112 6.81 -8.00 7.76
N LEU A 113 5.97 -7.03 8.09
CA LEU A 113 6.16 -6.19 9.28
C LEU A 113 6.24 -7.03 10.55
N PHE A 114 5.26 -7.92 10.78
CA PHE A 114 5.21 -8.74 11.99
C PHE A 114 6.38 -9.73 12.06
N TYR A 115 6.74 -10.35 10.94
CA TYR A 115 7.94 -11.18 10.85
C TYR A 115 9.21 -10.40 11.23
N SER A 116 9.34 -9.18 10.70
CA SER A 116 10.49 -8.31 10.97
C SER A 116 10.57 -7.86 12.43
N LEU A 117 9.45 -7.86 13.16
CA LEU A 117 9.38 -7.59 14.59
C LEU A 117 9.75 -8.81 15.46
N GLY A 118 10.13 -9.93 14.85
CA GLY A 118 10.49 -11.16 15.56
C GLY A 118 9.29 -11.95 16.07
N ILE A 119 8.09 -11.68 15.55
CA ILE A 119 6.88 -12.44 15.88
C ILE A 119 6.92 -13.79 15.16
N ASP A 120 6.57 -14.88 15.87
CA ASP A 120 6.55 -16.22 15.26
C ASP A 120 5.70 -16.25 13.98
N TRP A 121 6.10 -17.11 13.06
CA TRP A 121 5.51 -17.20 11.72
C TRP A 121 3.99 -17.46 11.77
N ILE A 122 3.52 -18.26 12.74
CA ILE A 122 2.10 -18.58 12.91
C ILE A 122 1.30 -17.32 13.27
N TYR A 123 1.79 -16.52 14.23
CA TYR A 123 1.14 -15.27 14.61
C TYR A 123 1.27 -14.20 13.53
N THR A 124 2.39 -14.17 12.82
CA THR A 124 2.60 -13.30 11.66
C THR A 124 1.56 -13.55 10.57
N LEU A 125 1.33 -14.81 10.20
CA LEU A 125 0.28 -15.16 9.24
C LEU A 125 -1.10 -14.81 9.76
N PHE A 126 -1.39 -15.13 11.02
CA PHE A 126 -2.67 -14.86 11.63
C PHE A 126 -2.99 -13.36 11.62
N LEU A 127 -2.05 -12.52 12.03
CA LEU A 127 -2.20 -11.07 12.04
C LEU A 127 -2.29 -10.51 10.62
N GLY A 128 -1.44 -10.97 9.69
CA GLY A 128 -1.54 -10.59 8.28
C GLY A 128 -2.93 -10.93 7.71
N MET A 129 -3.43 -12.13 8.00
CA MET A 129 -4.75 -12.60 7.55
C MET A 129 -5.88 -11.81 8.18
N LEU A 130 -5.78 -11.50 9.48
CA LEU A 130 -6.73 -10.65 10.19
C LEU A 130 -6.83 -9.27 9.52
N PHE A 131 -5.71 -8.62 9.25
CA PHE A 131 -5.71 -7.32 8.56
C PHE A 131 -6.24 -7.41 7.11
N GLY A 132 -5.90 -8.47 6.38
CA GLY A 132 -6.45 -8.72 5.04
C GLY A 132 -7.97 -8.96 5.05
N VAL A 133 -8.47 -9.72 6.02
CA VAL A 133 -9.91 -9.99 6.21
C VAL A 133 -10.65 -8.74 6.67
N LEU A 134 -10.07 -7.94 7.57
CA LEU A 134 -10.64 -6.66 8.00
C LEU A 134 -10.76 -5.69 6.82
N GLU A 135 -9.72 -5.58 5.99
CA GLU A 135 -9.76 -4.75 4.78
C GLU A 135 -10.78 -5.27 3.76
N PHE A 136 -10.85 -6.59 3.55
CA PHE A 136 -11.83 -7.20 2.65
C PHE A 136 -13.26 -7.00 3.16
N SER A 137 -13.48 -7.19 4.46
CA SER A 137 -14.77 -7.00 5.13
C SER A 137 -15.19 -5.53 5.06
N ALA A 138 -14.29 -4.58 5.31
CA ALA A 138 -14.56 -3.16 5.13
C ALA A 138 -14.95 -2.80 3.68
N LYS A 139 -14.46 -3.55 2.68
CA LYS A 139 -14.78 -3.37 1.26
C LYS A 139 -16.05 -4.09 0.80
N TRP A 140 -16.52 -5.08 1.55
CA TRP A 140 -17.72 -5.86 1.24
C TRP A 140 -18.94 -5.37 2.03
N LEU A 141 -18.73 -5.04 3.31
CA LEU A 141 -19.73 -4.49 4.23
C LEU A 141 -19.79 -2.96 4.17
N GLY A 142 -18.76 -2.31 3.62
CA GLY A 142 -18.81 -0.88 3.29
C GLY A 142 -19.90 -0.67 2.25
N THR A 143 -21.05 -0.17 2.73
CA THR A 143 -22.16 0.31 1.91
C THR A 143 -21.67 1.35 0.90
N ASP A 144 -22.44 1.55 -0.17
CA ASP A 144 -22.18 2.60 -1.16
C ASP A 144 -21.68 3.89 -0.50
N PRO A 145 -20.71 4.58 -1.11
CA PRO A 145 -19.97 5.65 -0.47
C PRO A 145 -20.93 6.62 0.22
N ILE A 146 -20.81 6.75 1.55
CA ILE A 146 -21.62 7.65 2.37
C ILE A 146 -21.68 9.00 1.66
N LYS A 147 -22.87 9.36 1.16
CA LYS A 147 -23.12 10.65 0.56
C LYS A 147 -23.24 11.63 1.72
N PHE A 148 -22.20 12.40 1.97
CA PHE A 148 -22.35 13.64 2.71
C PHE A 148 -22.97 14.63 1.72
N GLU A 149 -24.25 14.92 1.90
CA GLU A 149 -24.92 16.10 1.31
C GLU A 149 -24.40 17.37 1.98
#